data_AF-A0A1B0G9Z9-F1
#
_entry.id   AF-A0A1B0G9Z9-F1
#
_cell.length_a   1.000
_cell.length_b   1.000
_cell.length_c   1.000
_cell.angle_alpha   90.00
_cell.angle_beta   90.00
_cell.angle_gamma   90.00
#
_symmetry.space_group_name_H-M   'P 1'
#
loop_
_entity.id
_entity.type
_entity.pdbx_description
1 polymer ?
#
loop_
_entity_poly.entity_id
_entity_poly.type
_entity_poly.pdbx_seq_one_letter_code
_entity_poly.pdbx_strand_id
1 'polypeptide(L)'
;MPVYVSILGLHRDEKYWPQPDFFNPERFSYKNICSVLPSSYLPFGVGPHGCIGSRLGLLQIAEDLENHLLKIISPANGDIIEVKELCSLFTTDLTSLVHFGVHAGGLKKGHSEVRAEGYYWPQPDFFNPERFSYKNICSVLPSSYLPFGVGPHGCIGSRLGLLQVKLGLAHILRICRVEECFKTMAQLKFDEKSFMLKARGDLFLRFEKI
;
A
#
# COMPACT_ATOMS: atom_id res chain seq x y z
N MET A 1 -13.39 -11.27 -19.91
CA MET A 1 -12.12 -11.69 -19.28
C MET A 1 -11.37 -10.43 -18.89
N PRO A 2 -11.20 -10.13 -17.59
CA PRO A 2 -10.45 -8.94 -17.20
C PRO A 2 -8.98 -9.10 -17.60
N VAL A 3 -8.41 -8.06 -18.20
CA VAL A 3 -6.98 -7.96 -18.51
C VAL A 3 -6.31 -7.28 -17.32
N TYR A 4 -5.35 -7.96 -16.71
CA TYR A 4 -4.60 -7.42 -15.57
C TYR A 4 -3.24 -6.92 -16.03
N VAL A 5 -2.91 -5.69 -15.67
CA VAL A 5 -1.61 -5.07 -15.96
C VAL A 5 -0.83 -5.00 -14.65
N SER A 6 0.27 -5.74 -14.55
CA SER A 6 1.20 -5.61 -13.43
C SER A 6 1.95 -4.29 -13.56
N ILE A 7 1.58 -3.28 -12.79
CA ILE A 7 2.24 -1.96 -12.80
C ILE A 7 3.71 -2.12 -12.42
N LEU A 8 4.01 -2.91 -11.39
CA LEU A 8 5.37 -3.17 -10.94
C LEU A 8 6.20 -3.88 -12.04
N GLY A 9 5.61 -4.88 -12.71
CA GLY A 9 6.27 -5.57 -13.82
C GLY A 9 6.53 -4.64 -15.00
N LEU A 10 5.54 -3.82 -15.36
CA LEU A 10 5.64 -2.86 -16.45
C LEU A 10 6.72 -1.78 -16.20
N HIS A 11 6.85 -1.28 -14.96
CA HIS A 11 7.85 -0.27 -14.59
C HIS A 11 9.27 -0.85 -14.45
N ARG A 12 9.41 -2.18 -14.39
CA ARG A 12 10.71 -2.88 -14.28
C ARG A 12 11.04 -3.73 -15.49
N ASP A 13 10.22 -3.69 -16.54
CA ASP A 13 10.48 -4.44 -17.76
C ASP A 13 11.63 -3.77 -18.53
N GLU A 14 12.76 -4.47 -18.65
CA GLU A 14 13.96 -3.99 -19.34
C GLU A 14 13.70 -3.58 -20.79
N LYS A 15 12.66 -4.15 -21.42
CA LYS A 15 12.22 -3.78 -22.76
C LYS A 15 11.87 -2.30 -22.87
N TYR A 16 11.29 -1.72 -21.82
CA TYR A 16 10.90 -0.30 -21.78
C TYR A 16 11.86 0.53 -20.92
N TRP A 17 12.51 -0.09 -19.94
CA TRP A 17 13.35 0.56 -18.96
C TRP A 17 14.73 -0.11 -18.90
N PRO A 18 15.68 0.25 -19.79
CA PRO A 18 17.03 -0.34 -19.77
C PRO A 18 17.69 -0.10 -18.42
N GLN A 19 18.24 -1.13 -17.76
CA GLN A 19 18.77 -1.08 -16.39
C GLN A 19 17.75 -0.55 -15.36
N PRO A 20 16.59 -1.23 -15.18
CA PRO A 20 15.46 -0.71 -14.41
C PRO A 20 15.75 -0.57 -12.91
N ASP A 21 16.67 -1.38 -12.38
CA ASP A 21 17.08 -1.33 -10.97
C ASP A 21 18.11 -0.22 -10.69
N PHE A 22 18.66 0.41 -11.73
CA PHE A 22 19.57 1.54 -11.60
C PHE A 22 18.81 2.86 -11.56
N PHE A 23 19.02 3.65 -10.51
CA PHE A 23 18.46 4.99 -10.36
C PHE A 23 19.11 5.94 -11.37
N ASN A 24 18.40 6.21 -12.48
CA ASN A 24 18.82 7.16 -13.49
C ASN A 24 17.85 8.37 -13.53
N PRO A 25 18.23 9.53 -12.97
CA PRO A 25 17.37 10.70 -12.92
C PRO A 25 17.10 11.30 -14.31
N GLU A 26 17.97 11.06 -15.30
CA GLU A 26 17.81 11.58 -16.66
C GLU A 26 16.70 10.91 -17.46
N ARG A 27 16.11 9.79 -16.99
CA ARG A 27 15.04 9.08 -17.72
C ARG A 27 13.83 9.97 -18.03
N PHE A 28 13.53 10.89 -17.11
CA PHE A 28 12.38 11.79 -17.22
C PHE A 28 12.79 13.23 -17.55
N SER A 29 14.04 13.45 -17.96
CA SER A 29 14.47 14.79 -18.38
C SER A 29 13.75 15.21 -19.66
N TYR A 30 13.68 16.53 -19.89
CA TYR A 30 12.96 17.10 -21.04
C TYR A 30 13.41 16.51 -22.39
N LYS A 31 14.70 16.14 -22.50
CA LYS A 31 15.26 15.52 -23.69
C LYS A 31 14.80 14.07 -23.90
N ASN A 32 14.64 13.31 -22.81
CA ASN A 32 14.42 11.88 -22.85
C ASN A 32 12.94 11.50 -22.68
N ILE A 33 12.10 12.38 -22.13
CA ILE A 33 10.70 12.07 -21.84
C ILE A 33 9.90 11.66 -23.08
N CYS A 34 10.24 12.19 -24.26
CA CYS A 34 9.64 11.83 -25.54
C CYS A 34 10.00 10.41 -26.01
N SER A 35 11.10 9.84 -25.50
CA SER A 35 11.53 8.47 -25.82
C SER A 35 10.86 7.41 -24.95
N VAL A 36 10.21 7.82 -23.86
CA VAL A 36 9.46 6.92 -22.99
C VAL A 36 8.18 6.48 -23.70
N LEU A 37 8.01 5.16 -23.86
CA LEU A 37 6.83 4.61 -24.51
C LEU A 37 5.57 5.04 -23.74
N PRO A 38 4.55 5.60 -24.42
CA PRO A 38 3.30 5.97 -23.75
C PRO A 38 2.71 4.79 -22.97
N SER A 39 2.23 5.08 -21.76
CA SER A 39 1.64 4.10 -20.85
C SER A 39 2.59 3.01 -20.33
N SER A 40 3.92 3.11 -20.56
CA SER A 40 4.91 2.25 -19.89
C SER A 40 5.25 2.71 -18.46
N TYR A 41 4.89 3.96 -18.12
CA TYR A 41 4.94 4.53 -16.78
C TYR A 41 3.54 4.95 -16.35
N LEU A 42 3.05 4.37 -15.26
CA LEU A 42 1.65 4.47 -14.80
C LEU A 42 1.55 4.68 -13.28
N PRO A 43 2.23 5.70 -12.71
CA PRO A 43 2.22 5.92 -11.26
C PRO A 43 0.83 6.31 -10.73
N PHE A 44 -0.02 6.89 -11.58
CA PHE A 44 -1.37 7.36 -11.21
C PHE A 44 -2.46 6.85 -12.17
N GLY A 45 -2.19 5.75 -12.88
CA GLY A 45 -3.06 5.25 -13.95
C GLY A 45 -3.03 6.10 -15.22
N VAL A 46 -3.85 5.72 -16.22
CA VAL A 46 -3.95 6.40 -17.52
C VAL A 46 -5.37 6.26 -18.09
N GLY A 47 -5.74 7.13 -19.04
CA GLY A 47 -7.02 7.08 -19.74
C GLY A 47 -8.19 7.66 -18.92
N PRO A 48 -9.44 7.30 -19.25
CA PRO A 48 -10.65 7.81 -18.57
C PRO A 48 -10.71 7.53 -17.06
N HIS A 49 -9.88 6.60 -16.57
CA HIS A 49 -9.76 6.22 -15.16
C HIS A 49 -8.43 6.65 -14.54
N GLY A 50 -7.66 7.53 -15.19
CA GLY A 50 -6.48 8.14 -14.59
C GLY A 50 -6.85 8.97 -13.35
N CYS A 51 -5.96 9.04 -12.36
CA CYS A 51 -6.22 9.77 -11.13
C CYS A 51 -6.41 11.28 -11.40
N ILE A 52 -7.62 11.77 -11.13
CA ILE A 52 -7.97 13.19 -11.29
C ILE A 52 -7.16 14.12 -10.38
N GLY A 53 -6.74 13.63 -9.21
CA GLY A 53 -5.95 14.38 -8.23
C GLY A 53 -4.44 14.40 -8.50
N SER A 54 -3.95 13.67 -9.51
CA SER A 54 -2.51 13.50 -9.77
C SER A 54 -1.77 14.82 -9.97
N ARG A 55 -2.32 15.74 -10.77
CA ARG A 55 -1.67 17.02 -11.08
C ARG A 55 -1.63 17.95 -9.87
N LEU A 56 -2.73 18.07 -9.14
CA LEU A 56 -2.81 18.93 -7.97
C LEU A 56 -1.94 18.38 -6.83
N GLY A 57 -1.98 17.06 -6.61
CA GLY A 57 -1.17 16.40 -5.60
C GLY A 57 0.32 16.53 -5.86
N LEU A 58 0.76 16.32 -7.11
CA LEU A 58 2.18 16.46 -7.46
C LEU A 58 2.68 17.90 -7.28
N LEU A 59 1.91 18.91 -7.70
CA LEU A 59 2.35 20.31 -7.56
C LEU A 59 2.48 20.73 -6.09
N GLN A 60 1.49 20.39 -5.26
CA GLN A 60 1.51 20.77 -3.85
C GLN A 60 2.63 20.06 -3.08
N ILE A 61 2.83 18.76 -3.33
CA ILE A 61 3.87 17.99 -2.65
C ILE A 61 5.27 18.34 -3.20
N ALA A 62 5.40 18.72 -4.47
CA ALA A 62 6.66 19.23 -5.01
C ALA A 62 7.10 20.52 -4.32
N GLU A 63 6.18 21.47 -4.11
CA GLU A 63 6.46 22.69 -3.34
C GLU A 63 6.86 22.36 -1.89
N ASP A 64 6.15 21.45 -1.23
CA ASP A 64 6.46 21.03 0.14
C ASP A 64 7.84 20.33 0.21
N LEU A 65 8.20 19.56 -0.82
CA LEU A 65 9.49 18.88 -0.93
C LEU A 65 10.62 19.88 -1.14
N GLU A 66 10.46 20.85 -2.03
CA GLU A 66 11.44 21.91 -2.28
C GLU A 66 11.71 22.71 -1.00
N ASN A 67 10.65 23.15 -0.33
CA ASN A 67 10.75 23.86 0.94
C ASN A 67 11.42 23.00 2.04
N HIS A 68 11.17 21.68 2.06
CA HIS A 68 11.83 20.78 2.99
C HIS A 68 13.32 20.65 2.67
N LEU A 69 13.68 20.48 1.40
CA LEU A 69 15.07 20.40 0.93
C LEU A 69 15.85 21.68 1.26
N LEU A 70 15.27 22.85 1.04
CA LEU A 70 15.89 24.15 1.37
C LEU A 70 16.12 24.35 2.87
N LYS A 71 15.37 23.67 3.74
CA LYS A 71 15.57 23.70 5.20
C LYS A 71 16.70 22.78 5.65
N ILE A 72 16.89 21.64 4.98
CA ILE A 72 17.85 20.61 5.38
C ILE A 72 19.21 20.73 4.68
N ILE A 73 19.26 21.37 3.49
CA ILE A 73 20.50 21.59 2.74
C ILE A 73 21.05 22.98 3.07
N SER A 74 22.28 23.04 3.58
CA SER A 74 23.02 24.29 3.71
C SER A 74 23.62 24.72 2.36
N PRO A 75 23.56 26.01 1.98
CA PRO A 75 24.06 26.48 0.68
C PRO A 75 25.59 26.42 0.52
N ALA A 76 26.33 26.10 1.59
CA ALA A 76 27.79 26.15 1.63
C ALA A 76 28.49 24.77 1.61
N ASN A 77 27.78 23.68 1.93
CA ASN A 77 28.34 22.32 1.98
C ASN A 77 27.40 21.33 1.26
N GLY A 78 27.99 20.35 0.56
CA GLY A 78 27.22 19.22 0.05
C GLY A 78 26.82 18.33 1.23
N ASP A 79 25.58 18.46 1.69
CA ASP A 79 25.03 17.67 2.79
C ASP A 79 24.61 16.27 2.29
N ILE A 80 24.97 15.23 3.05
CA ILE A 80 24.57 13.85 2.77
C ILE A 80 23.23 13.59 3.46
N ILE A 81 22.19 13.34 2.67
CA ILE A 81 20.81 13.14 3.16
C ILE A 81 20.39 11.68 3.01
N GLU A 82 19.69 11.15 4.01
CA GLU A 82 19.01 9.86 3.90
C GLU A 82 17.77 9.98 2.99
N VAL A 83 17.95 9.65 1.70
CA VAL A 83 16.90 9.75 0.68
C VAL A 83 15.68 8.87 1.00
N LYS A 84 15.87 7.76 1.73
CA LYS A 84 14.78 6.84 2.08
C LYS A 84 13.69 7.54 2.90
N GLU A 85 14.07 8.32 3.91
CA GLU A 85 13.09 9.01 4.75
C GLU A 85 12.41 10.13 3.98
N LEU A 86 13.15 10.88 3.17
CA LEU A 86 12.60 11.91 2.27
C LEU A 86 11.55 11.33 1.32
N CYS A 87 11.88 10.24 0.61
CA CYS A 87 10.95 9.55 -0.28
C CYS A 87 9.74 9.02 0.47
N SER A 88 9.92 8.57 1.71
CA SER A 88 8.81 8.06 2.51
C SER A 88 7.87 9.17 2.98
N LEU A 89 8.40 10.34 3.38
CA LEU A 89 7.58 11.51 3.71
C LEU A 89 6.81 12.01 2.47
N PHE A 90 7.51 12.13 1.33
CA PHE A 90 6.90 12.49 0.05
C PHE A 90 5.77 11.53 -0.34
N THR A 91 6.02 10.22 -0.30
CA THR A 91 5.03 9.21 -0.69
C THR A 91 3.83 9.20 0.27
N THR A 92 4.06 9.47 1.56
CA THR A 92 2.98 9.52 2.54
C THR A 92 2.09 10.74 2.31
N ASP A 93 2.67 11.92 2.13
CA ASP A 93 1.91 13.16 1.88
C ASP A 93 1.19 13.12 0.54
N LEU A 94 1.85 12.57 -0.49
CA LEU A 94 1.24 12.37 -1.80
C LEU A 94 0.08 11.39 -1.73
N THR A 95 0.27 10.24 -1.07
CA THR A 95 -0.79 9.24 -0.91
C THR A 95 -1.95 9.80 -0.09
N SER A 96 -1.65 10.47 1.03
CA SER A 96 -2.68 11.05 1.91
C SER A 96 -3.53 12.08 1.17
N LEU A 97 -2.88 12.94 0.39
CA LEU A 97 -3.56 14.00 -0.35
C LEU A 97 -4.36 13.43 -1.52
N VAL A 98 -3.74 12.59 -2.34
CA VAL A 98 -4.35 12.10 -3.59
C VAL A 98 -5.41 11.04 -3.34
N HIS A 99 -5.22 10.13 -2.38
CA HIS A 99 -6.17 9.02 -2.14
C HIS A 99 -7.23 9.37 -1.11
N PHE A 100 -6.89 10.18 -0.10
CA PHE A 100 -7.77 10.45 1.03
C PHE A 100 -8.19 11.92 1.15
N GLY A 101 -7.64 12.82 0.34
CA GLY A 101 -7.91 14.26 0.46
C GLY A 101 -7.36 14.87 1.76
N VAL A 102 -6.41 14.20 2.41
CA VAL A 102 -5.86 14.59 3.70
C VAL A 102 -4.45 15.13 3.51
N HIS A 103 -4.18 16.33 4.02
CA HIS A 103 -2.83 16.87 4.09
C HIS A 103 -2.10 16.32 5.33
N ALA A 104 -1.32 15.24 5.16
CA ALA A 104 -0.54 14.67 6.26
C ALA A 104 0.61 15.60 6.72
N GLY A 105 1.18 16.39 5.80
CA GLY A 105 2.15 17.44 6.11
C GLY A 105 3.49 16.93 6.66
N GLY A 106 3.84 15.68 6.37
CA GLY A 106 5.09 15.06 6.78
C GLY A 106 6.33 15.79 6.28
N LEU A 107 6.33 16.28 5.04
CA LEU A 107 7.42 17.11 4.51
C LEU A 107 7.51 18.47 5.22
N LYS A 108 6.37 19.09 5.57
CA LYS A 108 6.37 20.36 6.32
C LYS A 108 6.92 20.21 7.73
N LYS A 109 6.56 19.10 8.41
CA LYS A 109 6.92 18.80 9.80
C LYS A 109 8.26 18.05 9.94
N GLY A 110 8.80 17.52 8.85
CA GLY A 110 10.00 16.65 8.85
C GLY A 110 9.79 15.28 9.48
N HIS A 111 8.55 14.92 9.81
CA HIS A 111 8.15 13.61 10.33
C HIS A 111 6.67 13.39 9.99
N SER A 112 6.27 12.13 9.76
CA SER A 112 4.89 11.80 9.43
C SER A 112 4.16 11.28 10.65
N GLU A 113 3.16 12.03 11.13
CA GLU A 113 2.23 11.56 12.17
C GLU A 113 1.49 10.31 11.72
N VAL A 114 1.06 10.24 10.45
CA VAL A 114 0.41 9.04 9.90
C VAL A 114 1.30 7.80 10.03
N ARG A 115 2.62 7.94 9.83
CA ARG A 115 3.58 6.83 10.02
C ARG A 115 3.88 6.56 11.49
N ALA A 116 4.08 7.60 12.29
CA ALA A 116 4.31 7.47 13.74
C ALA A 116 3.12 6.80 14.44
N GLU A 117 1.90 7.17 14.05
CA GLU A 117 0.64 6.61 14.54
C GLU A 117 0.35 5.22 13.95
N GLY A 118 0.84 4.93 12.74
CA GLY A 118 0.79 3.60 12.12
C GLY A 118 1.51 2.51 12.93
N TYR A 119 2.39 2.89 13.87
CA TYR A 119 3.03 1.99 14.82
C TYR A 119 2.16 1.60 16.04
N TYR A 120 0.93 2.10 16.19
CA TYR A 120 0.03 1.78 17.32
C TYR A 120 -0.75 0.46 17.21
N TRP A 121 -0.33 -0.49 16.39
CA TRP A 121 -0.83 -1.85 16.48
C TRP A 121 0.03 -2.63 17.49
N PRO A 122 -0.35 -2.76 18.78
CA PRO A 122 0.49 -3.47 19.74
C PRO A 122 0.56 -4.93 19.33
N GLN A 123 1.75 -5.48 19.05
CA GLN A 123 1.93 -6.84 18.52
C GLN A 123 1.18 -7.07 17.18
N PRO A 124 1.56 -6.36 16.11
CA PRO A 124 0.84 -6.42 14.82
C PRO A 124 0.88 -7.81 14.17
N ASP A 125 1.95 -8.57 14.43
CA ASP A 125 2.13 -9.93 13.93
C ASP A 125 1.32 -10.99 14.69
N PHE A 126 0.68 -10.60 15.80
CA PHE A 126 -0.17 -11.47 16.61
C PHE A 126 -1.64 -11.32 16.23
N PHE A 127 -2.23 -12.41 15.74
CA PHE A 127 -3.66 -12.48 15.43
C PHE A 127 -4.49 -12.45 16.72
N ASN A 128 -4.99 -11.25 17.06
CA ASN A 128 -5.87 -11.04 18.21
C ASN A 128 -7.27 -10.57 17.76
N PRO A 129 -8.27 -11.47 17.74
CA PRO A 129 -9.63 -11.11 17.31
C PRO A 129 -10.30 -10.10 18.27
N GLU A 130 -9.89 -10.04 19.55
CA GLU A 130 -10.47 -9.15 20.55
C GLU A 130 -10.15 -7.67 20.30
N ARG A 131 -9.21 -7.33 19.40
CA ARG A 131 -8.93 -5.93 19.02
C ARG A 131 -10.16 -5.20 18.50
N PHE A 132 -11.02 -5.94 17.79
CA PHE A 132 -12.23 -5.41 17.18
C PHE A 132 -13.49 -5.80 17.97
N SER A 133 -13.34 -6.25 19.22
CA SER A 133 -14.47 -6.49 20.10
C SER A 133 -15.23 -5.18 20.37
N TYR A 134 -16.50 -5.29 20.76
CA TYR A 134 -17.32 -4.12 21.08
C TYR A 134 -16.68 -3.21 22.15
N LYS A 135 -15.92 -3.79 23.09
CA LYS A 135 -15.22 -3.05 24.14
C LYS A 135 -13.98 -2.31 23.63
N ASN A 136 -13.28 -2.88 22.66
CA ASN A 136 -11.97 -2.39 22.21
C ASN A 136 -12.04 -1.59 20.89
N ILE A 137 -13.13 -1.65 20.13
CA ILE A 137 -13.21 -0.99 18.82
C ILE A 137 -13.01 0.53 18.89
N CYS A 138 -13.35 1.17 20.02
CA CYS A 138 -13.14 2.60 20.24
C CYS A 138 -11.67 2.99 20.42
N SER A 139 -10.78 2.04 20.74
CA SER A 139 -9.34 2.30 20.83
C SER A 139 -8.61 2.12 19.50
N VAL A 140 -9.29 1.62 18.47
CA VAL A 140 -8.73 1.52 17.11
C VAL A 140 -8.74 2.91 16.48
N LEU A 141 -7.54 3.41 16.14
CA LEU A 141 -7.39 4.71 15.50
C LEU A 141 -8.21 4.76 14.20
N PRO A 142 -9.02 5.80 13.96
CA PRO A 142 -9.75 5.95 12.72
C PRO A 142 -8.82 5.82 11.50
N SER A 143 -9.27 5.10 10.48
CA SER A 143 -8.53 4.87 9.22
C SER A 143 -7.21 4.09 9.35
N SER A 144 -6.88 3.53 10.52
CA SER A 144 -5.72 2.62 10.68
C SER A 144 -5.97 1.21 10.16
N TYR A 145 -7.23 0.84 9.89
CA TYR A 145 -7.64 -0.45 9.35
C TYR A 145 -8.61 -0.26 8.17
N LEU A 146 -8.09 -0.32 6.94
CA LEU A 146 -8.85 -0.04 5.70
C LEU A 146 -8.79 -1.20 4.68
N PRO A 147 -9.14 -2.44 5.05
CA PRO A 147 -9.01 -3.61 4.17
C PRO A 147 -9.88 -3.55 2.91
N PHE A 148 -10.91 -2.70 2.92
CA PHE A 148 -11.85 -2.49 1.82
C PHE A 148 -11.80 -1.06 1.26
N GLY A 149 -10.81 -0.25 1.68
CA GLY A 149 -10.77 1.18 1.39
C GLY A 149 -11.88 1.97 2.11
N VAL A 150 -11.95 3.28 1.82
CA VAL A 150 -12.93 4.23 2.38
C VAL A 150 -13.22 5.32 1.34
N GLY A 151 -14.33 6.05 1.51
CA GLY A 151 -14.68 7.18 0.63
C GLY A 151 -15.34 6.76 -0.69
N PRO A 152 -15.32 7.63 -1.72
CA PRO A 152 -16.04 7.41 -2.99
C PRO A 152 -15.53 6.21 -3.80
N HIS A 153 -14.32 5.73 -3.51
CA HIS A 153 -13.71 4.54 -4.12
C HIS A 153 -13.60 3.35 -3.15
N GLY A 154 -14.33 3.37 -2.03
CA GLY A 154 -14.44 2.21 -1.15
C GLY A 154 -15.03 0.99 -1.88
N CYS A 155 -14.66 -0.20 -1.45
CA CYS A 155 -15.13 -1.44 -2.06
C CYS A 155 -16.63 -1.62 -1.86
N ILE A 156 -17.39 -1.51 -2.96
CA ILE A 156 -18.84 -1.73 -3.00
C ILE A 156 -19.22 -3.16 -2.57
N GLY A 157 -18.31 -4.13 -2.75
CA GLY A 157 -18.51 -5.53 -2.40
C GLY A 157 -18.24 -5.87 -0.93
N SER A 158 -17.81 -4.93 -0.10
CA SER A 158 -17.38 -5.19 1.29
C SER A 158 -18.45 -5.91 2.13
N ARG A 159 -19.71 -5.44 2.07
CA ARG A 159 -20.83 -6.06 2.81
C ARG A 159 -21.12 -7.49 2.34
N LEU A 160 -21.14 -7.69 1.04
CA LEU A 160 -21.40 -9.01 0.44
C LEU A 160 -20.26 -9.99 0.75
N GLY A 161 -19.01 -9.55 0.60
CA GLY A 161 -17.83 -10.37 0.91
C GLY A 161 -17.79 -10.79 2.39
N LEU A 162 -18.04 -9.86 3.31
CA LEU A 162 -18.12 -10.18 4.74
C LEU A 162 -19.26 -11.15 5.05
N LEU A 163 -20.43 -10.99 4.42
CA LEU A 163 -21.55 -11.91 4.59
C LEU A 163 -21.20 -13.32 4.07
N GLN A 164 -20.61 -13.43 2.88
CA GLN A 164 -20.19 -14.70 2.28
C GLN A 164 -19.16 -15.43 3.16
N VAL A 165 -18.14 -14.72 3.67
CA VAL A 165 -17.13 -15.30 4.55
C VAL A 165 -17.75 -15.76 5.88
N LYS A 166 -18.60 -14.93 6.50
CA LYS A 166 -19.28 -15.29 7.76
C LYS A 166 -20.19 -16.49 7.60
N LEU A 167 -21.00 -16.54 6.54
CA LEU A 167 -21.89 -17.68 6.27
C LEU A 167 -21.09 -18.95 5.96
N GLY A 168 -20.02 -18.84 5.16
CA GLY A 168 -19.13 -19.96 4.87
C GLY A 168 -18.49 -20.54 6.12
N LEU A 169 -17.90 -19.68 6.96
CA LEU A 169 -17.29 -20.09 8.23
C LEU A 169 -18.33 -20.68 9.19
N ALA A 170 -19.48 -20.02 9.37
CA ALA A 170 -20.54 -20.53 10.24
C ALA A 170 -21.06 -21.89 9.75
N HIS A 171 -21.21 -22.09 8.45
CA HIS A 171 -21.63 -23.37 7.89
C HIS A 171 -20.59 -24.47 8.15
N ILE A 172 -19.31 -24.19 7.88
CA ILE A 172 -18.19 -25.11 8.12
C ILE A 172 -18.13 -25.49 9.60
N LEU A 173 -18.10 -24.50 10.51
CA LEU A 173 -17.96 -24.72 11.95
C LEU A 173 -19.19 -25.39 12.58
N ARG A 174 -20.36 -25.32 11.92
CA ARG A 174 -21.57 -26.02 12.37
C ARG A 174 -21.51 -27.52 12.09
N ILE A 175 -20.81 -27.96 11.03
CA ILE A 175 -20.81 -29.36 10.58
C ILE A 175 -19.46 -30.05 10.76
N CYS A 176 -18.38 -29.28 10.92
CA CYS A 176 -17.02 -29.77 11.04
C CYS A 176 -16.31 -29.09 12.19
N ARG A 177 -15.53 -29.87 12.93
CA ARG A 177 -14.40 -29.38 13.72
C ARG A 177 -13.20 -29.21 12.79
N VAL A 178 -12.49 -28.10 12.93
CA VAL A 178 -11.29 -27.77 12.12
C VAL A 178 -10.08 -27.74 13.03
N GLU A 179 -9.05 -28.51 12.70
CA GLU A 179 -7.83 -28.65 13.50
C GLU A 179 -6.58 -28.59 12.62
N GLU A 180 -5.43 -28.35 13.26
CA GLU A 180 -4.13 -28.46 12.60
C GLU A 180 -3.78 -29.93 12.30
N CYS A 181 -2.90 -30.15 11.34
CA CYS A 181 -2.39 -31.46 10.98
C CYS A 181 -0.87 -31.42 10.80
N PHE A 182 -0.24 -32.58 10.64
CA PHE A 182 1.20 -32.69 10.42
C PHE A 182 1.73 -31.95 9.17
N LYS A 183 0.84 -31.57 8.24
CA LYS A 183 1.19 -30.75 7.06
C LYS A 183 0.88 -29.26 7.24
N THR A 184 0.23 -28.87 8.34
CA THR A 184 -0.09 -27.46 8.61
C THR A 184 1.19 -26.69 8.84
N MET A 185 1.32 -25.54 8.19
CA MET A 185 2.50 -24.69 8.32
C MET A 185 2.55 -24.05 9.71
N ALA A 186 3.65 -24.26 10.45
CA ALA A 186 3.81 -23.74 11.82
C ALA A 186 3.76 -22.19 11.89
N GLN A 187 4.24 -21.51 10.84
CA GLN A 187 4.18 -20.05 10.74
C GLN A 187 3.83 -19.65 9.31
N LEU A 188 2.69 -18.97 9.15
CA LEU A 188 2.21 -18.52 7.85
C LEU A 188 3.24 -17.59 7.17
N LYS A 189 3.72 -17.98 6.00
CA LYS A 189 4.57 -17.15 5.14
C LYS A 189 3.75 -16.68 3.95
N PHE A 190 3.89 -15.41 3.56
CA PHE A 190 3.18 -14.86 2.40
C PHE A 190 3.96 -15.06 1.11
N ASP A 191 3.23 -15.25 0.01
CA ASP A 191 3.79 -15.31 -1.33
C ASP A 191 4.09 -13.90 -1.83
N GLU A 192 5.37 -13.54 -1.80
CA GLU A 192 5.91 -12.25 -2.26
C GLU A 192 5.60 -11.95 -3.74
N LYS A 193 5.28 -12.97 -4.55
CA LYS A 193 4.97 -12.81 -5.98
C LYS A 193 3.47 -12.67 -6.26
N SER A 194 2.62 -12.89 -5.25
CA SER A 194 1.17 -12.88 -5.42
C SER A 194 0.61 -11.45 -5.43
N PHE A 195 -0.30 -11.17 -6.35
CA PHE A 195 -1.01 -9.88 -6.43
C PHE A 195 -1.92 -9.62 -5.22
N MET A 196 -2.56 -10.67 -4.71
CA MET A 196 -3.37 -10.64 -3.49
C MET A 196 -2.60 -11.33 -2.36
N LEU A 197 -2.81 -10.89 -1.11
CA LEU A 197 -2.23 -11.55 0.05
C LEU A 197 -2.60 -13.05 0.04
N LYS A 198 -1.58 -13.90 -0.10
CA LYS A 198 -1.74 -15.35 -0.24
C LYS A 198 -0.65 -16.04 0.55
N ALA A 199 -0.96 -17.19 1.12
CA ALA A 199 0.05 -18.07 1.69
C ALA A 199 1.05 -18.53 0.61
N ARG A 200 2.33 -18.62 0.97
CA ARG A 200 3.38 -19.23 0.14
C ARG A 200 3.22 -20.74 0.20
N GLY A 201 2.91 -21.35 -0.95
CA GLY A 201 2.64 -22.78 -1.05
C GLY A 201 1.19 -23.14 -0.67
N ASP A 202 0.98 -24.39 -0.27
CA ASP A 202 -0.34 -24.93 0.07
C ASP A 202 -0.65 -24.79 1.57
N LEU A 203 -1.94 -24.69 1.92
CA LEU A 203 -2.42 -24.63 3.30
C LEU A 203 -3.25 -25.87 3.62
N PHE A 204 -2.78 -26.67 4.58
CA PHE A 204 -3.45 -27.89 5.00
C PHE A 204 -4.08 -27.71 6.39
N LEU A 205 -5.34 -28.13 6.52
CA LEU A 205 -6.08 -28.23 7.79
C LEU A 205 -6.85 -29.56 7.79
N ARG A 206 -7.09 -30.11 8.98
CA ARG A 206 -7.91 -31.29 9.18
C ARG A 206 -9.36 -30.86 9.43
N PHE A 207 -10.30 -31.53 8.77
CA PHE A 207 -11.73 -31.35 8.98
C PHE A 207 -12.33 -32.66 9.48
N GLU A 208 -12.95 -32.63 10.65
CA GLU A 208 -13.64 -33.78 11.24
C GLU A 208 -15.13 -33.45 11.40
N LYS A 209 -16.00 -34.28 10.83
CA LYS A 209 -17.45 -34.04 10.87
C LYS A 209 -17.98 -34.23 12.30
N ILE A 210 -18.84 -33.30 12.74
CA ILE A 210 -19.55 -33.34 14.03
C ILE A 210 -20.91 -34.03 13.84
#